data_AF-A0A2T0BDQ4-F1
#
_entry.id   AF-A0A2T0BDQ4-F1
#
_cell.length_a   1.000
_cell.length_b   1.000
_cell.length_c   1.000
_cell.angle_alpha   90.00
_cell.angle_beta   90.00
_cell.angle_gamma   90.00
#
_symmetry.space_group_name_H-M   'P 1'
#
loop_
_entity.id
_entity.type
_entity.pdbx_description
1 polymer ?
#
loop_
_entity_poly.entity_id
_entity_poly.type
_entity_poly.pdbx_seq_one_letter_code
_entity_poly.pdbx_strand_id
1 'polypeptide(L)'
;MSILCINCNLNSSIEEYREHLNNIIVKKNHNLLDDEVITLSQALDDLVYKCIFCNRIIKNVSKLDLKNIFGRHTSLYYYGEEHLFINLYFYIKAGIENNELIYLAMEENIYNKLLCFLRINNIETEHIKLSIAKGLIKINKDSGLTGLKEQINKMGLDNEVKKHNGVRWIGQSSYSIENNSQEDFLDYEKNLSKALNNVNASVLCIYDAYDYMHEGKVINKTVMEESLETHSYILKNLELEGIH
;
A
#
# COMPACT_ATOMS: atom_id res chain seq x y z
N MET A 1 10.88 2.14 25.88
CA MET A 1 12.13 1.43 25.48
C MET A 1 11.86 0.75 24.16
N SER A 2 12.35 1.36 23.08
CA SER A 2 12.30 0.77 21.74
C SER A 2 13.18 -0.47 21.72
N ILE A 3 12.57 -1.63 21.54
CA ILE A 3 13.32 -2.79 21.06
C ILE A 3 13.50 -2.53 19.56
N LEU A 4 14.43 -1.64 19.22
CA LEU A 4 15.08 -1.67 17.91
C LEU A 4 15.62 -3.09 17.74
N CYS A 5 15.56 -3.64 16.53
CA CYS A 5 16.01 -5.00 16.23
C CYS A 5 17.53 -5.11 16.44
N ILE A 6 17.99 -5.26 17.68
CA ILE A 6 19.41 -5.28 18.11
C ILE A 6 20.19 -6.45 17.49
N ASN A 7 19.51 -7.44 16.89
CA ASN A 7 20.11 -8.68 16.40
C ASN A 7 20.15 -8.85 14.87
N CYS A 8 19.74 -7.85 14.08
CA CYS A 8 19.63 -8.05 12.64
C CYS A 8 20.49 -7.06 11.84
N ASN A 9 21.56 -7.55 11.21
CA ASN A 9 22.35 -6.80 10.22
C ASN A 9 21.52 -6.35 9.00
N LEU A 10 20.22 -6.70 8.91
CA LEU A 10 19.37 -6.28 7.80
C LEU A 10 19.09 -4.77 7.81
N ASN A 11 19.00 -4.09 8.96
CA ASN A 11 18.72 -2.65 8.96
C ASN A 11 19.84 -1.85 8.28
N SER A 12 21.11 -2.17 8.57
CA SER A 12 22.24 -1.57 7.87
C SER A 12 22.23 -1.91 6.37
N SER A 13 21.91 -3.15 6.01
CA SER A 13 21.81 -3.54 4.59
C SER A 13 20.66 -2.84 3.86
N ILE A 14 19.51 -2.61 4.52
CA ILE A 14 18.38 -1.86 3.96
C ILE A 14 18.81 -0.43 3.66
N GLU A 15 19.50 0.22 4.61
CA GLU A 15 20.03 1.58 4.41
C GLU A 15 21.07 1.64 3.29
N GLU A 16 22.03 0.72 3.25
CA GLU A 16 23.02 0.63 2.17
C GLU A 16 22.35 0.46 0.80
N TYR A 17 21.30 -0.37 0.71
CA TYR A 17 20.53 -0.55 -0.52
C TYR A 17 19.71 0.69 -0.89
N ARG A 18 19.11 1.40 0.09
CA ARG A 18 18.42 2.67 -0.14
C ARG A 18 19.39 3.72 -0.69
N GLU A 19 20.57 3.86 -0.11
CA GLU A 19 21.60 4.78 -0.59
C GLU A 19 22.08 4.40 -1.99
N HIS A 20 22.27 3.11 -2.26
CA HIS A 20 22.62 2.63 -3.59
C HIS A 20 21.53 2.95 -4.61
N LEU A 21 20.25 2.67 -4.29
CA LEU A 21 19.11 3.02 -5.12
C LEU A 21 19.10 4.51 -5.47
N ASN A 22 19.26 5.39 -4.47
CA ASN A 22 19.33 6.84 -4.67
C ASN A 22 20.47 7.26 -5.60
N ASN A 23 21.65 6.65 -5.44
CA ASN A 23 22.81 6.91 -6.30
C ASN A 23 22.55 6.48 -7.76
N ILE A 24 21.91 5.34 -7.99
CA ILE A 24 21.53 4.90 -9.34
C ILE A 24 20.48 5.82 -9.94
N ILE A 25 19.46 6.23 -9.17
CA ILE A 25 18.43 7.17 -9.63
C ILE A 25 19.06 8.46 -10.15
N VAL A 26 20.03 9.03 -9.42
CA VAL A 26 20.77 10.23 -9.89
C VAL A 26 21.55 9.92 -11.17
N LYS A 27 22.28 8.80 -11.24
CA LYS A 27 23.03 8.39 -12.45
C LYS A 27 22.12 8.18 -13.67
N LYS A 28 20.87 7.76 -13.46
CA LYS A 28 19.85 7.56 -14.49
C LYS A 28 18.99 8.81 -14.72
N ASN A 29 19.49 9.99 -14.33
CA ASN A 29 18.80 11.28 -14.51
C ASN A 29 17.38 11.29 -13.93
N HIS A 30 17.21 10.69 -12.75
CA HIS A 30 15.94 10.55 -12.04
C HIS A 30 14.88 9.71 -12.76
N ASN A 31 15.28 8.85 -13.70
CA ASN A 31 14.36 7.87 -14.31
C ASN A 31 14.07 6.72 -13.34
N LEU A 32 12.94 6.78 -12.64
CA LEU A 32 12.49 5.71 -11.73
C LEU A 32 12.09 4.41 -12.44
N LEU A 33 11.86 4.46 -13.76
CA LEU A 33 11.47 3.30 -14.57
C LEU A 33 12.65 2.71 -15.35
N ASP A 34 13.89 3.10 -15.03
CA ASP A 34 15.08 2.41 -15.54
C ASP A 34 15.17 0.99 -14.94
N ASP A 35 15.51 0.00 -15.76
CA ASP A 35 15.53 -1.41 -15.36
C ASP A 35 16.42 -1.68 -14.14
N GLU A 36 17.55 -0.96 -14.01
CA GLU A 36 18.47 -1.09 -12.88
C GLU A 36 17.85 -0.51 -11.60
N VAL A 37 17.14 0.61 -11.72
CA VAL A 37 16.40 1.24 -10.61
C VAL A 37 15.27 0.33 -10.14
N ILE A 38 14.50 -0.24 -11.07
CA ILE A 38 13.43 -1.18 -10.74
C ILE A 38 14.00 -2.43 -10.05
N THR A 39 15.08 -3.00 -10.58
CA THR A 39 15.72 -4.19 -10.00
C THR A 39 16.18 -3.93 -8.57
N LEU A 40 16.79 -2.76 -8.31
CA LEU A 40 17.21 -2.37 -6.97
C LEU A 40 16.01 -2.10 -6.04
N SER A 41 14.92 -1.53 -6.56
CA SER A 41 13.68 -1.35 -5.81
C SER A 41 13.08 -2.70 -5.37
N GLN A 42 13.05 -3.70 -6.25
CA GLN A 42 12.59 -5.06 -5.90
C GLN A 42 13.52 -5.74 -4.88
N ALA A 43 14.84 -5.55 -5.00
CA ALA A 43 15.78 -6.02 -3.99
C ALA A 43 15.53 -5.36 -2.61
N LEU A 44 15.10 -4.09 -2.59
CA LEU A 44 14.71 -3.40 -1.38
C LEU A 44 13.40 -3.96 -0.80
N ASP A 45 12.40 -4.29 -1.63
CA ASP A 45 11.20 -5.01 -1.18
C ASP A 45 11.58 -6.30 -0.43
N ASP A 46 12.51 -7.09 -0.99
CA ASP A 46 13.00 -8.35 -0.38
C ASP A 46 13.62 -8.13 1.01
N LEU A 47 14.43 -7.09 1.16
CA LEU A 47 15.09 -6.77 2.43
C LEU A 47 14.10 -6.24 3.47
N VAL A 48 13.23 -5.30 3.08
CA VAL A 48 12.20 -4.72 3.95
C VAL A 48 11.26 -5.81 4.44
N TYR A 49 10.81 -6.68 3.54
CA TYR A 49 9.98 -7.83 3.87
C TYR A 49 10.66 -8.76 4.87
N LYS A 50 11.92 -9.15 4.63
CA LYS A 50 12.67 -10.01 5.57
C LYS A 50 12.79 -9.39 6.95
N CYS A 51 12.93 -8.08 7.03
CA CYS A 51 13.01 -7.36 8.30
C CYS A 51 11.66 -7.34 9.03
N ILE A 52 10.58 -6.97 8.34
CA ILE A 52 9.23 -6.87 8.92
C ILE A 52 8.71 -8.24 9.40
N PHE A 53 8.96 -9.29 8.62
CA PHE A 53 8.53 -10.64 8.95
C PHE A 53 9.60 -11.44 9.70
N CYS A 54 10.61 -10.77 10.27
CA CYS A 54 11.64 -11.44 11.05
C CYS A 54 10.99 -12.32 12.13
N ASN A 55 11.38 -13.60 12.16
CA ASN A 55 10.83 -14.65 13.05
C ASN A 55 9.39 -15.11 12.76
N ARG A 56 8.80 -14.77 11.61
CA ARG A 56 7.52 -15.35 11.15
C ARG A 56 7.77 -16.37 10.04
N ILE A 57 7.13 -17.53 10.15
CA ILE A 57 7.04 -18.49 9.04
C ILE A 57 5.83 -18.09 8.22
N ILE A 58 6.05 -17.52 7.05
CA ILE A 58 4.98 -17.21 6.10
C ILE A 58 4.92 -18.34 5.11
N LYS A 59 3.74 -18.91 4.89
CA LYS A 59 3.54 -19.77 3.74
C LYS A 59 3.06 -18.89 2.61
N ASN A 60 3.94 -18.64 1.65
CA ASN A 60 3.52 -18.04 0.38
C ASN A 60 2.65 -19.07 -0.35
N VAL A 61 1.36 -18.77 -0.48
CA VAL A 61 0.38 -19.75 -0.98
C VAL A 61 0.07 -19.54 -2.46
N SER A 62 0.19 -18.31 -2.95
CA SER A 62 -0.09 -17.98 -4.35
C SER A 62 0.62 -16.69 -4.78
N LYS A 63 0.93 -16.62 -6.07
CA LYS A 63 1.29 -15.37 -6.77
C LYS A 63 0.13 -14.98 -7.67
N LEU A 64 -0.28 -13.72 -7.61
CA LEU A 64 -1.32 -13.17 -8.46
C LEU A 64 -0.76 -11.99 -9.25
N ASP A 65 -1.18 -11.90 -10.51
CA ASP A 65 -0.95 -10.71 -11.30
C ASP A 65 -1.82 -9.54 -10.78
N LEU A 66 -1.47 -8.33 -11.20
CA LEU A 66 -2.10 -7.10 -10.72
C LEU A 66 -3.46 -6.81 -11.38
N LYS A 67 -3.92 -7.65 -12.31
CA LYS A 67 -5.24 -7.61 -12.96
C LYS A 67 -6.12 -8.67 -12.25
N ASN A 68 -7.34 -8.33 -11.87
CA ASN A 68 -8.26 -9.21 -11.09
C ASN A 68 -7.96 -9.36 -9.58
N ILE A 69 -7.62 -8.25 -8.93
CA ILE A 69 -7.36 -8.20 -7.49
C ILE A 69 -8.60 -7.84 -6.66
N PHE A 70 -9.81 -8.02 -7.21
CA PHE A 70 -11.04 -7.68 -6.50
C PHE A 70 -11.27 -8.57 -5.28
N GLY A 71 -11.90 -7.99 -4.26
CA GLY A 71 -12.10 -8.61 -2.96
C GLY A 71 -10.83 -8.78 -2.13
N ARG A 72 -9.71 -8.15 -2.53
CA ARG A 72 -8.43 -8.28 -1.84
C ARG A 72 -8.13 -7.09 -0.95
N HIS A 73 -7.66 -7.41 0.25
CA HIS A 73 -7.05 -6.48 1.20
C HIS A 73 -5.55 -6.80 1.26
N THR A 74 -4.75 -5.85 0.77
CA THR A 74 -3.33 -6.02 0.46
C THR A 74 -2.48 -5.01 1.21
N SER A 75 -1.32 -5.40 1.72
CA SER A 75 -0.34 -4.48 2.29
C SER A 75 0.85 -4.26 1.35
N LEU A 76 1.42 -3.06 1.35
CA LEU A 76 2.74 -2.74 0.81
C LEU A 76 3.57 -2.11 1.91
N TYR A 77 4.81 -2.58 2.07
CA TYR A 77 5.76 -2.02 3.03
C TYR A 77 6.88 -1.32 2.25
N TYR A 78 6.76 0.00 2.13
CA TYR A 78 7.71 0.79 1.33
C TYR A 78 8.78 1.43 2.21
N TYR A 79 9.88 1.84 1.58
CA TYR A 79 11.05 2.39 2.26
C TYR A 79 11.62 3.56 1.47
N GLY A 80 11.17 4.77 1.78
CA GLY A 80 11.46 5.97 0.99
C GLY A 80 10.44 6.23 -0.13
N GLU A 81 10.39 7.47 -0.60
CA GLU A 81 9.39 7.97 -1.56
C GLU A 81 9.57 7.37 -2.95
N GLU A 82 10.81 7.22 -3.41
CA GLU A 82 11.14 6.65 -4.71
C GLU A 82 10.72 5.17 -4.78
N HIS A 83 10.97 4.42 -3.72
CA HIS A 83 10.54 3.03 -3.58
C HIS A 83 9.00 2.92 -3.60
N LEU A 84 8.30 3.82 -2.92
CA LEU A 84 6.85 3.91 -2.97
C LEU A 84 6.34 4.17 -4.39
N PHE A 85 6.92 5.16 -5.08
CA PHE A 85 6.47 5.57 -6.41
C PHE A 85 6.66 4.48 -7.46
N ILE A 86 7.77 3.75 -7.43
CA ILE A 86 8.00 2.62 -8.33
C ILE A 86 6.90 1.56 -8.14
N ASN A 87 6.64 1.14 -6.90
CA ASN A 87 5.61 0.15 -6.60
C ASN A 87 4.21 0.65 -7.00
N LEU A 88 3.86 1.89 -6.66
CA LEU A 88 2.56 2.46 -7.01
C LEU A 88 2.39 2.66 -8.53
N TYR A 89 3.44 2.94 -9.29
CA TYR A 89 3.37 3.06 -10.74
C TYR A 89 2.82 1.79 -11.38
N PHE A 90 3.45 0.64 -11.09
CA PHE A 90 3.02 -0.63 -11.68
C PHE A 90 1.63 -1.04 -11.17
N TYR A 91 1.34 -0.81 -9.89
CA TYR A 91 0.04 -1.11 -9.30
C TYR A 91 -1.10 -0.27 -9.87
N ILE A 92 -0.88 1.03 -10.09
CA ILE A 92 -1.88 1.94 -10.70
C ILE A 92 -2.01 1.65 -12.18
N LYS A 93 -0.91 1.49 -12.92
CA LYS A 93 -0.91 1.18 -14.34
C LYS A 93 -1.74 -0.07 -14.65
N ALA A 94 -1.57 -1.14 -13.86
CA ALA A 94 -2.36 -2.36 -14.01
C ALA A 94 -3.86 -2.12 -13.80
N GLY A 95 -4.25 -1.26 -12.86
CA GLY A 95 -5.64 -0.87 -12.63
C GLY A 95 -6.23 -0.07 -13.80
N ILE A 96 -5.48 0.91 -14.31
CA ILE A 96 -5.89 1.71 -15.48
C ILE A 96 -6.05 0.82 -16.73
N GLU A 97 -5.08 -0.05 -17.01
CA GLU A 97 -5.17 -1.03 -18.10
C GLU A 97 -6.36 -1.99 -17.95
N ASN A 98 -6.83 -2.21 -16.73
CA ASN A 98 -7.99 -3.03 -16.42
C ASN A 98 -9.30 -2.20 -16.32
N ASN A 99 -9.30 -0.93 -16.77
CA ASN A 99 -10.44 -0.01 -16.70
C ASN A 99 -11.02 0.10 -15.28
N GLU A 100 -10.16 0.24 -14.27
CA GLU A 100 -10.54 0.44 -12.87
C GLU A 100 -10.51 1.92 -12.50
N LEU A 101 -11.42 2.35 -11.62
CA LEU A 101 -11.36 3.66 -11.00
C LEU A 101 -10.39 3.62 -9.81
N ILE A 102 -9.43 4.54 -9.78
CA ILE A 102 -8.38 4.56 -8.75
C ILE A 102 -8.69 5.65 -7.73
N TYR A 103 -8.69 5.30 -6.45
CA TYR A 103 -8.86 6.25 -5.36
C TYR A 103 -7.64 6.23 -4.45
N LEU A 104 -7.08 7.41 -4.19
CA LEU A 104 -5.89 7.60 -3.36
C LEU A 104 -6.28 8.34 -2.07
N ALA A 105 -6.04 7.74 -0.91
CA ALA A 105 -6.17 8.38 0.40
C ALA A 105 -4.78 8.53 1.03
N MET A 106 -4.11 9.65 0.74
CA MET A 106 -2.73 9.93 1.15
C MET A 106 -2.52 11.43 1.34
N GLU A 107 -1.39 11.81 1.91
CA GLU A 107 -1.01 13.22 2.07
C GLU A 107 -0.99 13.96 0.71
N GLU A 108 -1.50 15.19 0.70
CA GLU A 108 -1.67 15.97 -0.54
C GLU A 108 -0.35 16.21 -1.28
N ASN A 109 0.76 16.42 -0.56
CA ASN A 109 2.09 16.55 -1.14
C ASN A 109 2.52 15.27 -1.88
N ILE A 110 2.38 14.11 -1.24
CA ILE A 110 2.74 12.81 -1.82
C ILE A 110 1.84 12.51 -3.03
N TYR A 111 0.54 12.75 -2.91
CA TYR A 111 -0.43 12.63 -4.00
C TYR A 111 -0.03 13.46 -5.22
N ASN A 112 0.28 14.74 -5.03
CA ASN A 112 0.65 15.65 -6.12
C ASN A 112 1.95 15.21 -6.81
N LYS A 113 2.95 14.78 -6.04
CA LYS A 113 4.20 14.23 -6.60
C LYS A 113 3.96 12.94 -7.39
N LEU A 114 3.16 12.03 -6.86
CA LEU A 114 2.78 10.79 -7.56
C LEU A 114 2.06 11.09 -8.87
N LEU A 115 1.09 12.01 -8.88
CA LEU A 115 0.41 12.42 -10.11
C LEU A 115 1.37 13.01 -11.15
N CYS A 116 2.30 13.87 -10.73
CA CYS A 116 3.34 14.40 -11.62
C CYS A 116 4.19 13.27 -12.22
N PHE A 117 4.64 12.34 -11.38
CA PHE A 117 5.42 11.18 -11.81
C PHE A 117 4.64 10.31 -12.81
N LEU A 118 3.37 10.01 -12.55
CA LEU A 118 2.50 9.24 -13.44
C LEU A 118 2.33 9.94 -14.81
N ARG A 119 2.08 11.26 -14.82
CA ARG A 119 1.89 12.05 -16.05
C ARG A 119 3.14 12.11 -16.92
N ILE A 120 4.31 12.33 -16.31
CA ILE A 120 5.59 12.35 -17.04
C ILE A 120 5.86 10.98 -17.71
N ASN A 121 5.31 9.90 -17.15
CA ASN A 121 5.43 8.55 -17.68
C ASN A 121 4.18 8.09 -18.47
N ASN A 122 3.42 9.04 -19.01
CA ASN A 122 2.28 8.82 -19.92
C ASN A 122 1.15 7.96 -19.34
N ILE A 123 0.93 8.01 -18.01
CA ILE A 123 -0.25 7.42 -17.39
C ILE A 123 -1.38 8.45 -17.36
N GLU A 124 -2.53 8.09 -17.92
CA GLU A 124 -3.74 8.90 -17.86
C GLU A 124 -4.24 9.02 -16.41
N THR A 125 -4.35 10.26 -15.92
CA THR A 125 -4.72 10.52 -14.51
C THR A 125 -6.19 10.87 -14.31
N GLU A 126 -7.02 10.87 -15.35
CA GLU A 126 -8.45 11.25 -15.27
C GLU A 126 -9.25 10.30 -14.37
N HIS A 127 -8.84 9.03 -14.33
CA HIS A 127 -9.44 7.97 -13.52
C HIS A 127 -8.84 7.88 -12.11
N ILE A 128 -7.96 8.82 -11.72
CA ILE A 128 -7.31 8.84 -10.41
C ILE A 128 -7.92 9.97 -9.59
N LYS A 129 -8.54 9.61 -8.46
CA LYS A 129 -9.28 10.53 -7.60
C LYS A 129 -8.69 10.54 -6.19
N LEU A 130 -8.46 11.72 -5.66
CA LEU A 130 -8.18 11.87 -4.23
C LEU A 130 -9.44 11.49 -3.43
N SER A 131 -9.25 10.72 -2.36
CA SER A 131 -10.30 10.27 -1.45
C SER A 131 -9.88 10.50 -0.01
N ILE A 132 -10.86 10.57 0.90
CA ILE A 132 -10.62 10.70 2.34
C ILE A 132 -11.08 9.42 3.02
N ALA A 133 -10.14 8.64 3.58
CA ALA A 133 -10.43 7.39 4.29
C ALA A 133 -11.31 7.58 5.54
N LYS A 134 -11.32 8.80 6.11
CA LYS A 134 -12.07 9.19 7.31
C LYS A 134 -13.54 8.76 7.31
N GLY A 135 -14.20 8.82 6.15
CA GLY A 135 -15.61 8.42 6.03
C GLY A 135 -15.83 6.94 6.33
N LEU A 136 -15.01 6.06 5.76
CA LEU A 136 -15.12 4.61 5.93
C LEU A 136 -14.72 4.17 7.33
N ILE A 137 -13.64 4.75 7.88
CA ILE A 137 -13.18 4.47 9.24
C ILE A 137 -14.26 4.87 10.26
N LYS A 138 -14.86 6.05 10.10
CA LYS A 138 -15.95 6.50 10.97
C LYS A 138 -17.17 5.58 10.88
N ILE A 139 -17.56 5.17 9.68
CA ILE A 139 -18.70 4.24 9.51
C ILE A 139 -18.43 2.89 10.18
N ASN A 140 -17.20 2.38 10.09
CA ASN A 140 -16.81 1.17 10.82
C ASN A 140 -16.91 1.39 12.33
N LYS A 141 -16.42 2.52 12.85
CA LYS A 141 -16.56 2.85 14.28
C LYS A 141 -18.01 2.89 14.74
N ASP A 142 -18.88 3.52 13.95
CA ASP A 142 -20.27 3.78 14.32
C ASP A 142 -21.18 2.54 14.12
N SER A 143 -20.85 1.63 13.20
CA SER A 143 -21.75 0.56 12.75
C SER A 143 -21.07 -0.78 12.42
N GLY A 144 -19.78 -0.90 12.73
CA GLY A 144 -18.96 -2.11 12.55
C GLY A 144 -18.92 -2.60 11.10
N LEU A 145 -18.65 -3.91 10.97
CA LEU A 145 -18.58 -4.61 9.69
C LEU A 145 -19.85 -4.44 8.83
N THR A 146 -21.03 -4.42 9.44
CA THR A 146 -22.30 -4.30 8.69
C THR A 146 -22.39 -2.94 8.01
N GLY A 147 -22.18 -1.84 8.75
CA GLY A 147 -22.19 -0.51 8.17
C GLY A 147 -21.09 -0.31 7.13
N LEU A 148 -19.91 -0.87 7.37
CA LEU A 148 -18.81 -0.82 6.40
C LEU A 148 -19.18 -1.53 5.08
N LYS A 149 -19.77 -2.72 5.14
CA LYS A 149 -20.25 -3.45 3.96
C LYS A 149 -21.32 -2.68 3.19
N GLU A 150 -22.30 -2.13 3.90
CA GLU A 150 -23.37 -1.33 3.28
C GLU A 150 -22.79 -0.12 2.55
N GLN A 151 -21.84 0.59 3.17
CA GLN A 151 -21.23 1.75 2.55
C GLN A 151 -20.38 1.38 1.33
N ILE A 152 -19.55 0.33 1.40
CA ILE A 152 -18.75 -0.14 0.26
C ILE A 152 -19.66 -0.55 -0.90
N ASN A 153 -20.73 -1.30 -0.63
CA ASN A 153 -21.71 -1.68 -1.64
C ASN A 153 -22.40 -0.46 -2.26
N LYS A 154 -22.77 0.53 -1.43
CA LYS A 154 -23.36 1.78 -1.90
C LYS A 154 -22.42 2.57 -2.82
N MET A 155 -21.13 2.63 -2.49
CA MET A 155 -20.12 3.23 -3.37
C MET A 155 -20.03 2.50 -4.71
N GLY A 156 -20.14 1.17 -4.70
CA GLY A 156 -20.21 0.36 -5.93
C GLY A 156 -21.42 0.64 -6.83
N LEU A 157 -22.49 1.25 -6.29
CA LEU A 157 -23.68 1.64 -7.04
C LEU A 157 -23.59 3.02 -7.67
N ASP A 158 -22.54 3.79 -7.37
CA ASP A 158 -22.29 5.11 -7.95
C ASP A 158 -22.20 5.04 -9.48
N ASN A 159 -22.83 6.00 -10.17
CA ASN A 159 -22.91 5.99 -11.63
C ASN A 159 -21.53 6.07 -12.30
N GLU A 160 -20.56 6.69 -11.64
CA GLU A 160 -19.20 6.74 -12.13
C GLU A 160 -18.50 5.40 -11.97
N VAL A 161 -18.64 4.76 -10.81
CA VAL A 161 -18.04 3.44 -10.53
C VAL A 161 -18.58 2.40 -11.53
N LYS A 162 -19.87 2.47 -11.87
CA LYS A 162 -20.50 1.57 -12.87
C LYS A 162 -19.94 1.67 -14.30
N LYS A 163 -19.19 2.72 -14.63
CA LYS A 163 -18.51 2.84 -15.95
C LYS A 163 -17.18 2.08 -15.99
N HIS A 164 -16.70 1.63 -14.84
CA HIS A 164 -15.42 0.97 -14.65
C HIS A 164 -15.63 -0.49 -14.25
N ASN A 165 -14.62 -1.33 -14.45
CA ASN A 165 -14.68 -2.75 -14.06
C ASN A 165 -14.71 -2.95 -12.55
N GLY A 166 -14.22 -1.97 -11.80
CA GLY A 166 -14.19 -1.96 -10.34
C GLY A 166 -13.41 -0.78 -9.79
N VAL A 167 -13.11 -0.84 -8.51
CA VAL A 167 -12.41 0.21 -7.76
C VAL A 167 -11.11 -0.31 -7.16
N ARG A 168 -10.02 0.45 -7.29
CA ARG A 168 -8.75 0.21 -6.62
C ARG A 168 -8.49 1.32 -5.61
N TRP A 169 -8.70 1.03 -4.34
CA TRP A 169 -8.37 1.94 -3.24
C TRP A 169 -6.92 1.75 -2.81
N ILE A 170 -6.20 2.86 -2.65
CA ILE A 170 -4.85 2.91 -2.10
C ILE A 170 -4.88 3.87 -0.93
N GLY A 171 -4.63 3.37 0.28
CA GLY A 171 -4.64 4.15 1.51
C GLY A 171 -3.26 4.20 2.14
N GLN A 172 -2.75 5.42 2.36
CA GLN A 172 -1.58 5.64 3.21
C GLN A 172 -2.00 5.47 4.67
N SER A 173 -1.45 4.45 5.32
CA SER A 173 -1.83 4.08 6.68
C SER A 173 -1.47 5.19 7.67
N SER A 174 -0.31 5.84 7.52
CA SER A 174 0.08 6.95 8.39
C SER A 174 -0.91 8.11 8.31
N TYR A 175 -1.23 8.55 7.09
CA TYR A 175 -2.25 9.59 6.85
C TYR A 175 -3.61 9.21 7.44
N SER A 176 -4.02 7.95 7.31
CA SER A 176 -5.29 7.47 7.85
C SER A 176 -5.30 7.48 9.39
N ILE A 177 -4.20 7.10 10.03
CA ILE A 177 -4.03 7.14 11.48
C ILE A 177 -4.04 8.58 11.99
N GLU A 178 -3.28 9.48 11.38
CA GLU A 178 -3.18 10.89 11.81
C GLU A 178 -4.50 11.65 11.68
N ASN A 179 -5.32 11.31 10.68
CA ASN A 179 -6.65 11.93 10.50
C ASN A 179 -7.75 11.29 11.35
N ASN A 180 -7.42 10.21 12.08
CA ASN A 180 -8.30 9.47 12.96
C ASN A 180 -7.55 9.12 14.26
N SER A 181 -7.80 7.95 14.83
CA SER A 181 -6.98 7.37 15.90
C SER A 181 -6.39 6.06 15.40
N GLN A 182 -5.25 5.66 15.98
CA GLN A 182 -4.65 4.35 15.70
C GLN A 182 -5.64 3.21 16.00
N GLU A 183 -6.40 3.32 17.10
CA GLU A 183 -7.40 2.32 17.49
C GLU A 183 -8.52 2.20 16.44
N ASP A 184 -9.11 3.32 16.02
CA ASP A 184 -10.19 3.31 15.01
C ASP A 184 -9.70 2.79 13.65
N PHE A 185 -8.46 3.11 13.27
CA PHE A 185 -7.84 2.60 12.05
C PHE A 185 -7.67 1.07 12.11
N LEU A 186 -7.08 0.54 13.19
CA LEU A 186 -6.82 -0.89 13.33
C LEU A 186 -8.11 -1.72 13.43
N ASP A 187 -9.16 -1.21 14.09
CA ASP A 187 -10.47 -1.87 14.09
C ASP A 187 -11.10 -1.90 12.69
N TYR A 188 -10.94 -0.81 11.93
CA TYR A 188 -11.35 -0.76 10.53
C TYR A 188 -10.63 -1.80 9.66
N GLU A 189 -9.31 -1.95 9.79
CA GLU A 189 -8.53 -2.92 9.00
C GLU A 189 -8.99 -4.37 9.25
N LYS A 190 -9.33 -4.72 10.50
CA LYS A 190 -9.83 -6.06 10.88
C LYS A 190 -11.12 -6.43 10.16
N ASN A 191 -11.97 -5.45 9.89
CA ASN A 191 -13.24 -5.66 9.18
C ASN A 191 -13.10 -5.57 7.66
N LEU A 192 -12.07 -4.88 7.15
CA LEU A 192 -11.96 -4.53 5.75
C LEU A 192 -11.86 -5.75 4.83
N SER A 193 -11.04 -6.75 5.18
CA SER A 193 -10.93 -8.02 4.42
C SER A 193 -12.30 -8.69 4.25
N LYS A 194 -13.12 -8.73 5.31
CA LYS A 194 -14.47 -9.31 5.27
C LYS A 194 -15.46 -8.42 4.51
N ALA A 195 -15.25 -7.12 4.52
CA ALA A 195 -16.11 -6.14 3.87
C ALA A 195 -15.93 -6.12 2.35
N LEU A 196 -14.73 -6.42 1.86
CA LEU A 196 -14.41 -6.50 0.43
C LEU A 196 -14.86 -7.81 -0.23
N ASN A 197 -15.22 -8.85 0.54
CA ASN A 197 -15.67 -10.12 -0.02
C ASN A 197 -16.86 -9.94 -0.99
N ASN A 198 -16.70 -10.47 -2.21
CA ASN A 198 -17.67 -10.40 -3.30
C ASN A 198 -17.99 -8.97 -3.80
N VAL A 199 -17.06 -8.03 -3.62
CA VAL A 199 -17.15 -6.67 -4.16
C VAL A 199 -16.12 -6.51 -5.28
N ASN A 200 -16.49 -5.79 -6.36
CA ASN A 200 -15.56 -5.35 -7.40
C ASN A 200 -14.69 -4.18 -6.93
N ALA A 201 -14.04 -4.37 -5.78
CA ALA A 201 -13.15 -3.40 -5.18
C ALA A 201 -11.94 -4.10 -4.54
N SER A 202 -10.80 -3.44 -4.54
CA SER A 202 -9.59 -3.86 -3.84
C SER A 202 -9.06 -2.73 -2.97
N VAL A 203 -8.34 -3.08 -1.91
CA VAL A 203 -7.65 -2.10 -1.05
C VAL A 203 -6.18 -2.48 -0.95
N LEU A 204 -5.32 -1.50 -1.18
CA LEU A 204 -3.90 -1.52 -0.84
C LEU A 204 -3.65 -0.54 0.32
N CYS A 205 -3.25 -1.06 1.48
CA CYS A 205 -2.73 -0.25 2.58
C CYS A 205 -1.20 -0.13 2.42
N ILE A 206 -0.69 1.09 2.35
CA ILE A 206 0.75 1.35 2.24
C ILE A 206 1.30 1.80 3.60
N TYR A 207 2.33 1.10 4.07
CA TYR A 207 2.97 1.31 5.36
C TYR A 207 4.39 1.80 5.16
N ASP A 208 4.73 2.89 5.84
CA ASP A 208 6.08 3.43 5.88
C ASP A 208 6.97 2.55 6.77
N ALA A 209 7.76 1.68 6.16
CA ALA A 209 8.69 0.83 6.87
C ALA A 209 9.91 1.62 7.39
N TYR A 210 10.22 2.79 6.81
CA TYR A 210 11.27 3.67 7.33
C TYR A 210 10.87 4.24 8.69
N ASP A 211 9.66 4.79 8.82
CA ASP A 211 9.11 5.22 10.10
C ASP A 211 9.18 4.06 11.11
N TYR A 212 8.65 2.89 10.77
CA TYR A 212 8.68 1.72 11.66
C TYR A 212 10.07 1.34 12.17
N MET A 213 11.07 1.34 11.30
CA MET A 213 12.43 0.89 11.64
C MET A 213 13.24 1.94 12.43
N HIS A 214 12.88 3.23 12.33
CA HIS A 214 13.70 4.33 12.88
C HIS A 214 12.97 5.13 13.95
N GLU A 215 11.83 5.70 13.62
CA GLU A 215 11.13 6.68 14.47
C GLU A 215 10.00 6.01 15.28
N GLY A 216 9.28 5.08 14.67
CA GLY A 216 8.12 4.39 15.21
C GLY A 216 7.04 5.38 15.63
N LYS A 217 6.93 6.52 14.94
CA LYS A 217 6.11 7.66 15.36
C LYS A 217 4.64 7.43 15.06
N VAL A 218 4.33 6.96 13.84
CA VAL A 218 2.95 6.67 13.41
C VAL A 218 2.80 5.19 13.11
N ILE A 219 3.65 4.63 12.26
CA ILE A 219 3.74 3.21 11.95
C ILE A 219 4.61 2.54 13.01
N ASN A 220 4.06 2.35 14.21
CA ASN A 220 4.76 1.68 15.29
C ASN A 220 4.61 0.14 15.24
N LYS A 221 5.20 -0.54 16.22
CA LYS A 221 5.14 -2.01 16.34
C LYS A 221 3.73 -2.57 16.33
N THR A 222 2.79 -1.94 17.03
CA THR A 222 1.39 -2.41 17.06
C THR A 222 0.74 -2.32 15.69
N VAL A 223 0.93 -1.20 14.98
CA VAL A 223 0.43 -1.02 13.62
C VAL A 223 1.02 -2.07 12.68
N MET A 224 2.33 -2.28 12.76
CA MET A 224 3.00 -3.26 11.93
C MET A 224 2.49 -4.68 12.24
N GLU A 225 2.45 -5.11 13.50
CA GLU A 225 1.97 -6.44 13.88
C GLU A 225 0.54 -6.71 13.42
N GLU A 226 -0.38 -5.76 13.60
CA GLU A 226 -1.78 -5.89 13.18
C GLU A 226 -1.92 -5.91 11.65
N SER A 227 -1.07 -5.17 10.91
CA SER A 227 -1.06 -5.25 9.44
C SER A 227 -0.78 -6.68 8.95
N LEU A 228 0.09 -7.42 9.63
CA LEU A 228 0.48 -8.78 9.25
C LEU A 228 -0.63 -9.80 9.53
N GLU A 229 -1.57 -9.50 10.42
CA GLU A 229 -2.70 -10.37 10.78
C GLU A 229 -3.96 -10.08 9.94
N THR A 230 -4.12 -8.85 9.46
CA THR A 230 -5.37 -8.38 8.84
C THR A 230 -5.38 -8.48 7.32
N HIS A 231 -4.21 -8.45 6.69
CA HIS A 231 -4.06 -8.49 5.23
C HIS A 231 -4.00 -9.91 4.71
N SER A 232 -4.57 -10.11 3.52
CA SER A 232 -4.60 -11.41 2.85
C SER A 232 -3.50 -11.57 1.79
N TYR A 233 -2.93 -10.44 1.34
CA TYR A 233 -1.89 -10.38 0.32
C TYR A 233 -0.88 -9.30 0.67
N ILE A 234 0.31 -9.43 0.10
CA ILE A 234 1.37 -8.42 0.14
C ILE A 234 1.74 -8.06 -1.30
N LEU A 235 1.82 -6.78 -1.59
CA LEU A 235 2.43 -6.27 -2.81
C LEU A 235 3.95 -6.21 -2.59
N LYS A 236 4.68 -6.97 -3.39
CA LYS A 236 6.13 -7.07 -3.33
C LYS A 236 6.67 -7.54 -4.66
N ASN A 237 7.83 -7.02 -5.09
CA ASN A 237 8.44 -7.40 -6.35
C ASN A 237 7.50 -7.18 -7.56
N LEU A 238 6.60 -6.20 -7.45
CA LEU A 238 5.56 -5.88 -8.44
C LEU A 238 4.48 -6.97 -8.63
N GLU A 239 4.36 -7.91 -7.70
CA GLU A 239 3.36 -8.98 -7.70
C GLU A 239 2.60 -9.02 -6.37
N LEU A 240 1.41 -9.64 -6.36
CA LEU A 240 0.72 -9.95 -5.11
C LEU A 240 1.06 -11.36 -4.64
N GLU A 241 1.58 -11.48 -3.42
CA GLU A 241 1.85 -12.75 -2.76
C GLU A 241 0.81 -12.99 -1.66
N GLY A 242 0.08 -14.10 -1.75
CA GLY A 242 -0.90 -14.49 -0.73
C GLY A 242 -0.22 -15.01 0.54
N ILE A 243 -0.66 -14.50 1.70
CA ILE A 243 -0.09 -14.80 3.02
C ILE A 243 -1.07 -15.58 3.91
N HIS A 244 -0.61 -16.69 4.48
CA HIS A 244 -1.33 -17.54 5.44
C HIS A 244 -0.38 -18.18 6.47
#